data_AF-A0A971SFL3-F1
#
_entry.id   AF-A0A971SFL3-F1
#
_cell.length_a   1.000
_cell.length_b   1.000
_cell.length_c   1.000
_cell.angle_alpha   90.00
_cell.angle_beta   90.00
_cell.angle_gamma   90.00
#
_symmetry.space_group_name_H-M   'P 1'
#
loop_
_entity.id
_entity.type
_entity.pdbx_description
1 polymer ?
#
loop_
_entity_poly.entity_id
_entity_poly.type
_entity_poly.pdbx_seq_one_letter_code
_entity_poly.pdbx_strand_id
1 'polypeptide(L)'
;MYSLHYDNDAFVALINQISNDQSVLPEILEKDYYITLMLQDIAKKQVDHDIFFKGGTALYKALKRVNRFSEDIDLTFDNSKFNLGAWHQLAMREPAFISL
;
A
#
# COMPACT_ATOMS: atom_id res chain seq x y z
N MET A 1 4.08 6.10 13.30
CA MET A 1 4.11 5.03 12.27
C MET A 1 3.80 3.73 12.99
N TYR A 2 2.85 2.92 12.51
CA TYR A 2 2.55 1.64 13.16
C TYR A 2 3.74 0.70 12.99
N SER A 3 4.22 0.11 14.09
CA SER A 3 5.45 -0.67 14.16
C SER A 3 5.23 -2.12 14.57
N LEU A 4 3.97 -2.56 14.69
CA LEU A 4 3.63 -3.87 15.23
C LEU A 4 4.26 -5.01 14.40
N HIS A 5 4.46 -4.81 13.11
CA HIS A 5 5.07 -5.80 12.21
C HIS A 5 6.57 -6.03 12.45
N TYR A 6 7.23 -5.18 13.25
CA TYR A 6 8.61 -5.40 13.66
C TYR A 6 8.74 -6.36 14.84
N ASP A 7 7.65 -6.59 15.58
CA ASP A 7 7.55 -7.57 16.66
C ASP A 7 6.67 -8.72 16.17
N ASN A 8 7.30 -9.74 15.59
CA ASN A 8 6.59 -10.86 14.96
C ASN A 8 5.72 -11.61 15.96
N ASP A 9 6.21 -11.80 17.19
CA ASP A 9 5.50 -12.52 18.25
C ASP A 9 4.23 -11.75 18.66
N ALA A 10 4.35 -10.45 18.92
CA ALA A 10 3.20 -9.61 19.25
C ALA A 10 2.22 -9.49 18.08
N PHE A 11 2.72 -9.41 16.84
CA PHE A 11 1.90 -9.33 15.64
C PHE A 11 1.07 -10.61 15.46
N VAL A 12 1.71 -11.77 15.49
CA VAL A 12 1.04 -13.07 15.33
C VAL A 12 0.05 -13.31 16.47
N ALA A 13 0.41 -12.97 17.71
CA ALA A 13 -0.49 -13.08 18.86
C ALA A 13 -1.77 -12.24 18.66
N LEU A 14 -1.63 -11.00 18.23
CA LEU A 14 -2.78 -10.11 17.99
C LEU A 14 -3.64 -10.58 16.81
N ILE A 15 -3.02 -10.94 15.69
CA ILE A 15 -3.74 -11.43 14.50
C ILE A 15 -4.56 -12.68 14.85
N ASN A 16 -3.99 -13.62 15.59
CA ASN A 16 -4.70 -14.84 16.01
C ASN A 16 -5.84 -14.52 16.98
N GLN A 17 -5.64 -13.58 17.91
CA GLN A 17 -6.71 -13.16 18.83
C GLN A 17 -7.90 -12.56 18.05
N ILE A 18 -7.64 -11.61 17.15
CA ILE A 18 -8.69 -10.96 16.34
C ILE A 18 -9.36 -11.97 15.41
N SER A 19 -8.58 -12.89 14.82
CA SER A 19 -9.09 -13.97 13.98
C SER A 19 -10.13 -14.81 14.72
N ASN A 20 -9.82 -15.21 15.96
CA ASN A 20 -10.73 -15.98 16.80
C ASN A 20 -11.97 -15.17 17.19
N ASP A 21 -11.80 -13.91 17.58
CA ASP A 21 -12.90 -13.05 18.02
C ASP A 21 -13.88 -12.69 16.89
N GLN A 22 -13.37 -12.52 15.67
CA GLN A 22 -14.13 -12.01 14.51
C GLN A 22 -14.47 -13.09 13.48
N SER A 23 -13.97 -14.33 13.65
CA SER A 23 -14.12 -15.42 12.66
C SER A 23 -13.60 -15.04 11.27
N VAL A 24 -12.52 -14.26 11.22
CA VAL A 24 -11.83 -13.85 9.99
C VAL A 24 -10.51 -14.60 9.92
N LEU A 25 -10.14 -15.10 8.74
CA LEU A 25 -8.88 -15.83 8.59
C LEU A 25 -7.66 -14.94 8.96
N PRO A 26 -6.64 -15.46 9.66
CA PRO A 26 -5.43 -14.72 9.99
C PRO A 26 -4.75 -14.05 8.79
N GLU A 27 -4.66 -14.79 7.66
CA GLU A 27 -4.08 -14.32 6.41
C GLU A 27 -4.82 -13.09 5.85
N ILE A 28 -6.15 -13.07 6.02
CA ILE A 28 -6.97 -11.93 5.63
C ILE A 28 -6.54 -10.72 6.49
N LEU A 29 -6.55 -10.84 7.81
CA LEU A 29 -6.17 -9.74 8.72
C LEU A 29 -4.75 -9.21 8.46
N GLU A 30 -3.80 -10.11 8.21
CA GLU A 30 -2.42 -9.74 7.85
C GLU A 30 -2.37 -8.91 6.56
N LYS A 31 -3.09 -9.35 5.52
CA LYS A 31 -3.23 -8.59 4.28
C LYS A 31 -3.87 -7.22 4.52
N ASP A 32 -4.91 -7.09 5.34
CA ASP A 32 -5.53 -5.77 5.63
C ASP A 32 -4.51 -4.80 6.22
N TYR A 33 -3.71 -5.32 7.14
CA TYR A 33 -2.76 -4.56 7.92
C TYR A 33 -1.66 -3.99 7.03
N TYR A 34 -1.06 -4.81 6.17
CA TYR A 34 -0.01 -4.36 5.25
C TYR A 34 -0.55 -3.44 4.15
N ILE A 35 -1.73 -3.71 3.61
CA ILE A 35 -2.40 -2.80 2.68
C ILE A 35 -2.58 -1.44 3.36
N THR A 36 -3.11 -1.41 4.58
CA THR A 36 -3.37 -0.14 5.30
C THR A 36 -2.07 0.62 5.61
N LEU A 37 -0.98 -0.08 5.93
CA LEU A 37 0.36 0.53 6.08
C LEU A 37 0.84 1.16 4.77
N MET A 38 0.78 0.43 3.67
CA MET A 38 1.19 0.91 2.35
C MET A 38 0.37 2.13 1.93
N LEU A 39 -0.95 2.08 2.11
CA LEU A 39 -1.85 3.19 1.82
C LEU A 39 -1.47 4.45 2.63
N GLN A 40 -1.16 4.28 3.93
CA GLN A 40 -0.73 5.37 4.78
C GLN A 40 0.58 5.99 4.30
N ASP A 41 1.56 5.17 3.90
CA ASP A 41 2.85 5.68 3.43
C ASP A 41 2.77 6.37 2.08
N ILE A 42 1.93 5.88 1.16
CA ILE A 42 1.64 6.57 -0.10
C ILE A 42 0.96 7.92 0.17
N ALA A 43 -0.01 7.96 1.08
CA ALA A 43 -0.70 9.20 1.45
C ALA A 43 0.25 10.24 2.07
N LYS A 44 1.27 9.83 2.83
CA LYS A 44 2.30 10.77 3.33
C LYS A 44 3.16 11.33 2.19
N LYS A 45 3.45 10.52 1.17
CA LYS A 45 4.29 10.87 0.01
C LYS A 45 3.54 11.60 -1.10
N GLN A 46 2.20 11.70 -1.01
CA GLN A 46 1.37 12.43 -1.96
C GLN A 46 1.77 13.90 -2.11
N VAL A 47 2.30 14.50 -1.05
CA VAL A 47 2.77 15.90 -1.05
C VAL A 47 3.93 16.11 -2.04
N ASP A 48 4.75 15.08 -2.24
CA ASP A 48 5.99 15.18 -3.02
C ASP A 48 5.89 14.60 -4.43
N HIS A 49 4.97 13.66 -4.68
CA HIS A 49 5.00 12.81 -5.88
C HIS A 49 3.71 12.76 -6.72
N ASP A 50 2.67 13.57 -6.43
CA ASP A 50 1.39 13.59 -7.17
C ASP A 50 0.82 12.18 -7.44
N ILE A 51 0.93 11.28 -6.44
CA ILE A 51 0.44 9.89 -6.51
C ILE A 51 -0.98 9.83 -5.99
N PHE A 52 -1.98 9.76 -6.84
CA PHE A 52 -3.39 9.73 -6.45
C PHE A 52 -3.92 8.30 -6.36
N PHE A 53 -4.67 8.02 -5.30
CA PHE A 53 -5.47 6.81 -5.21
C PHE A 53 -6.60 6.85 -6.23
N LYS A 54 -6.72 5.78 -7.03
CA LYS A 54 -7.87 5.54 -7.90
C LYS A 54 -8.45 4.16 -7.62
N GLY A 55 -9.54 3.82 -8.32
CA GLY A 55 -10.16 2.50 -8.25
C GLY A 55 -11.18 2.32 -7.13
N GLY A 56 -11.93 1.22 -7.22
CA GLY A 56 -12.97 0.87 -6.25
C GLY A 56 -12.40 0.73 -4.83
N THR A 57 -11.18 0.21 -4.69
CA THR A 57 -10.49 -0.02 -3.40
C THR A 57 -10.32 1.25 -2.57
N ALA A 58 -9.92 2.37 -3.18
CA ALA A 58 -9.78 3.65 -2.49
C ALA A 58 -11.13 4.16 -1.95
N LEU A 59 -12.19 4.02 -2.75
CA LEU A 59 -13.55 4.37 -2.38
C LEU A 59 -14.09 3.44 -1.26
N TYR A 60 -13.78 2.14 -1.31
CA TYR A 60 -14.19 1.16 -0.29
C TYR A 60 -13.55 1.42 1.08
N LYS A 61 -12.25 1.76 1.13
CA LYS A 61 -11.54 2.12 2.37
C LYS A 61 -11.98 3.49 2.93
N ALA A 62 -12.25 4.48 2.07
CA ALA A 62 -12.71 5.81 2.51
C ALA A 62 -14.16 5.81 3.05
N LEU A 63 -15.03 4.94 2.52
CA LEU A 63 -16.45 4.95 2.86
C LEU A 63 -16.82 4.10 4.09
N LYS A 64 -15.89 3.31 4.68
CA LYS A 64 -16.13 2.47 5.88
C LYS A 64 -17.39 1.59 5.84
N ARG A 65 -17.89 1.23 4.65
CA ARG A 65 -19.30 0.78 4.50
C ARG A 65 -19.54 -0.58 3.88
N VAL A 66 -18.51 -1.37 3.53
CA VAL A 66 -18.76 -2.72 2.99
C VAL A 66 -17.67 -3.71 3.37
N ASN A 67 -18.12 -4.89 3.77
CA ASN A 67 -17.36 -6.01 4.33
C ASN A 67 -16.74 -6.90 3.24
N ARG A 68 -16.06 -6.30 2.26
CA ARG A 68 -15.30 -7.07 1.27
C ARG A 68 -13.83 -6.73 1.39
N PHE A 69 -13.01 -7.75 1.46
CA PHE A 69 -11.59 -7.63 1.23
C PHE A 69 -11.34 -7.19 -0.21
N SER A 70 -10.50 -6.18 -0.40
CA SER A 70 -10.04 -5.78 -1.73
C SER A 70 -8.53 -5.99 -1.73
N GLU A 71 -8.12 -7.09 -2.35
CA GLU A 71 -6.71 -7.50 -2.49
C GLU A 71 -5.94 -6.53 -3.41
N ASP A 72 -6.65 -5.93 -4.38
CA ASP A 72 -6.05 -5.05 -5.39
C ASP A 72 -5.95 -3.59 -4.91
N ILE A 73 -4.78 -2.97 -5.10
CA ILE A 73 -4.56 -1.53 -4.90
C ILE A 73 -4.31 -0.85 -6.24
N ASP A 74 -5.24 0.00 -6.68
CA ASP A 74 -5.09 0.82 -7.88
C ASP A 74 -4.43 2.17 -7.57
N LEU A 75 -3.31 2.45 -8.24
CA LEU A 75 -2.59 3.72 -8.13
C LEU A 75 -2.56 4.45 -9.47
N THR A 76 -2.62 5.78 -9.43
CA THR A 76 -2.37 6.64 -10.58
C THR A 76 -1.43 7.75 -10.16
N PHE A 77 -0.56 8.21 -11.05
CA PHE A 77 0.34 9.33 -10.78
C PHE A 77 0.25 10.34 -11.91
N ASP A 78 0.42 11.62 -11.58
CA ASP A 78 0.58 12.65 -12.60
C ASP A 78 2.02 12.68 -13.10
N ASN A 79 2.22 12.24 -14.34
CA ASN A 79 3.53 12.22 -14.99
C ASN A 79 3.97 13.60 -15.51
N SER A 80 3.13 14.64 -15.37
CA SER A 80 3.43 16.00 -15.87
C SER A 80 4.69 16.62 -15.25
N LYS A 81 5.02 16.24 -14.01
CA LYS A 81 6.26 16.64 -13.32
C LYS A 81 7.46 15.74 -13.61
N PHE A 82 7.26 14.63 -14.30
CA PHE A 82 8.32 13.69 -14.64
C PHE A 82 8.96 14.15 -15.95
N ASN A 83 10.18 14.70 -15.88
CA ASN A 83 10.93 15.04 -17.07
C ASN A 83 11.48 13.77 -17.74
N LEU A 84 10.68 13.16 -18.61
CA LEU A 84 11.01 11.94 -19.36
C LEU A 84 12.37 12.01 -20.07
N GLY A 85 12.82 13.20 -20.50
CA GLY A 85 14.13 13.39 -21.10
C GLY A 85 15.30 13.13 -20.14
N ALA A 86 15.16 13.51 -18.87
CA ALA A 86 16.17 13.25 -17.84
C ALA A 86 16.21 11.77 -17.47
N TRP A 87 15.06 11.12 -17.40
CA TRP A 87 14.96 9.68 -17.16
C TRP A 87 15.52 8.85 -18.31
N HIS A 88 15.35 9.29 -19.57
CA HIS A 88 15.96 8.64 -20.72
C HIS A 88 17.49 8.74 -20.70
N GLN A 89 18.05 9.87 -20.27
CA GLN A 89 19.51 10.02 -20.06
C GLN A 89 20.03 9.20 -18.89
N LEU A 90 19.31 9.14 -17.77
CA LEU A 90 19.67 8.30 -16.61
C LEU A 90 19.59 6.82 -16.96
N ALA A 91 18.54 6.40 -17.68
CA ALA A 91 18.36 5.05 -18.19
C ALA A 91 19.50 4.60 -19.10
N MET A 92 20.00 5.50 -19.95
CA MET A 92 21.15 5.23 -20.81
C MET A 92 22.48 5.21 -20.02
N ARG A 93 22.60 5.96 -18.93
CA ARG A 93 23.82 6.01 -18.10
C ARG A 93 23.90 4.86 -17.09
N GLU A 94 22.78 4.40 -16.56
CA GLU A 94 22.68 3.43 -15.45
C GLU A 94 21.62 2.35 -15.77
N PRO A 95 21.84 1.50 -16.80
CA PRO A 95 20.82 0.55 -17.27
C PRO A 95 20.42 -0.53 -16.24
N ALA A 96 21.23 -0.74 -15.20
CA ALA A 96 20.95 -1.71 -14.13
C ALA A 96 19.81 -1.28 -13.19
N PHE A 97 19.39 -0.01 -13.21
CA PHE A 97 18.35 0.52 -12.32
C PHE A 97 16.91 0.30 -12.84
N ILE A 98 16.74 -0.17 -14.08
CA ILE A 98 15.43 -0.24 -14.76
C ILE A 98 14.88 -1.67 -14.86
N SER A 99 15.66 -2.68 -14.48
CA SER A 99 15.16 -4.06 -14.40
C SER A 99 14.63 -4.37 -12.99
N LEU A 100 13.36 -4.06 -12.75
CA LEU A 100 12.52 -4.70 -11.73
C LEU A 100 11.20 -5.12 -12.37
#